data_AF-A0A5C6CD47-F1
#
_entry.id   AF-A0A5C6CD47-F1
#
_cell.length_a   1.000
_cell.length_b   1.000
_cell.length_c   1.000
_cell.angle_alpha   90.00
_cell.angle_beta   90.00
_cell.angle_gamma   90.00
#
_symmetry.space_group_name_H-M   'P 1'
#
loop_
_entity.id
_entity.type
_entity.pdbx_description
1 polymer ?
#
loop_
_entity_poly.entity_id
_entity_poly.type
_entity_poly.pdbx_seq_one_letter_code
_entity_poly.pdbx_strand_id
1 'polypeptide(L)'
;MRSVNDTYRTRSGSHLFRFRFQEQQNGDWIAYIASQPDYCGRPDDAHSTHRLSDSCGRYVCWTEPLQTLRKAKQVAATWCEKTEQYIRYGKKF
;
A
#
# COMPACT_ATOMS: atom_id res chain seq x y z
N MET A 1 12.84 6.25 15.30
CA MET A 1 12.13 6.20 14.00
C MET A 1 10.65 6.38 14.24
N ARG A 2 10.01 7.31 13.53
CA ARG A 2 8.58 7.62 13.72
C ARG A 2 7.72 6.59 12.99
N SER A 3 6.57 6.28 13.57
CA SER A 3 5.55 5.43 12.94
C SER A 3 4.19 6.10 13.07
N VAL A 4 3.42 6.12 11.99
CA VAL A 4 2.08 6.70 11.91
C VAL A 4 1.13 5.67 11.33
N ASN A 5 0.05 5.35 12.04
CA ASN A 5 -1.02 4.53 11.49
C ASN A 5 -2.01 5.42 10.76
N ASP A 6 -2.48 4.97 9.59
CA ASP A 6 -3.56 5.64 8.88
C ASP A 6 -4.43 4.64 8.13
N THR A 7 -5.61 5.08 7.74
CA THR A 7 -6.58 4.30 7.00
C THR A 7 -6.92 5.02 5.70
N TYR A 8 -7.04 4.25 4.61
CA TYR A 8 -7.51 4.76 3.33
C TYR A 8 -8.77 4.02 2.92
N ARG A 9 -9.87 4.74 2.70
CA ARG A 9 -11.07 4.23 2.04
C ARG A 9 -11.02 4.65 0.59
N THR A 10 -11.24 3.71 -0.32
CA THR A 10 -11.23 4.00 -1.76
C THR A 10 -12.30 5.02 -2.11
N ARG A 11 -12.12 5.74 -3.22
CA ARG A 11 -13.05 6.81 -3.65
C ARG A 11 -14.46 6.30 -3.89
N SER A 12 -14.60 5.05 -4.33
CA SER A 12 -15.89 4.38 -4.48
C SER A 12 -16.56 4.02 -3.14
N GLY A 13 -15.82 4.06 -2.03
CA GLY A 13 -16.28 3.73 -0.69
C GLY A 13 -16.27 2.23 -0.35
N SER A 14 -15.99 1.34 -1.30
CA SER A 14 -16.21 -0.10 -1.10
C SER A 14 -15.08 -0.84 -0.40
N HIS A 15 -13.85 -0.32 -0.43
CA HIS A 15 -12.69 -0.99 0.16
C HIS A 15 -11.99 -0.11 1.18
N LEU A 16 -11.55 -0.72 2.29
CA LEU A 16 -10.83 -0.08 3.38
C LEU A 16 -9.46 -0.73 3.54
N PHE A 17 -8.42 0.09 3.60
CA PHE A 17 -7.04 -0.33 3.77
C PHE A 17 -6.45 0.33 5.01
N ARG A 18 -5.59 -0.39 5.73
CA ARG A 18 -4.88 0.14 6.91
C ARG A 18 -3.38 0.05 6.68
N PHE A 19 -2.69 1.10 7.06
CA PHE A 19 -1.25 1.21 6.89
C PHE A 19 -0.56 1.60 8.18
N ARG A 20 0.70 1.17 8.28
CA ARG A 20 1.70 1.71 9.19
C ARG A 20 2.78 2.38 8.34
N PHE A 21 2.81 3.70 8.36
CA PHE A 21 3.86 4.49 7.72
C PHE A 21 5.04 4.61 8.67
N GLN A 22 6.19 4.09 8.27
CA GLN A 22 7.38 4.08 9.13
C GLN A 22 8.53 4.83 8.46
N GLU A 23 9.04 5.82 9.18
CA GLU A 23 10.26 6.53 8.83
C GLU A 23 11.47 5.61 9.06
N GLN A 24 12.33 5.49 8.06
CA GLN A 24 13.55 4.70 8.06
C GLN A 24 14.72 5.52 8.61
N GLN A 25 15.85 4.88 8.89
CA GLN A 25 17.04 5.56 9.43
C GLN A 25 17.58 6.65 8.48
N ASN A 26 17.39 6.49 7.17
CA ASN A 26 17.81 7.45 6.15
C ASN A 26 16.79 8.59 5.91
N GLY A 27 15.69 8.64 6.67
CA GLY A 27 14.64 9.65 6.55
C GLY A 27 13.53 9.33 5.53
N ASP A 28 13.67 8.26 4.75
CA ASP A 28 12.62 7.80 3.85
C ASP A 28 11.45 7.15 4.59
N TRP A 29 10.30 7.06 3.94
CA TRP A 29 9.10 6.45 4.50
C TRP A 29 8.73 5.16 3.76
N ILE A 30 8.37 4.13 4.51
CA ILE A 30 7.78 2.89 3.98
C ILE A 30 6.32 2.81 4.41
N ALA A 31 5.45 2.44 3.47
CA ALA A 31 4.02 2.22 3.71
C ALA A 31 3.73 0.72 3.92
N TYR A 32 3.89 0.23 5.14
CA TYR A 32 3.54 -1.15 5.49
C TYR A 32 2.03 -1.35 5.47
N ILE A 33 1.58 -2.43 4.85
CA ILE A 33 0.18 -2.81 4.72
C ILE A 33 -0.20 -3.61 5.97
N ALA A 34 -0.96 -2.97 6.86
CA ALA A 34 -1.48 -3.61 8.06
C ALA A 34 -2.75 -4.43 7.78
N SER A 35 -3.59 -3.97 6.84
CA SER A 35 -4.79 -4.68 6.39
C SER A 35 -5.20 -4.20 5.01
N GLN A 36 -5.79 -5.11 4.24
CA GLN A 36 -6.34 -4.87 2.91
C GLN A 36 -7.49 -5.84 2.64
N PRO A 37 -8.32 -5.58 1.61
CA PRO A 37 -9.31 -6.55 1.15
C PRO A 37 -8.67 -7.82 0.57
N ASP A 38 -9.48 -8.88 0.54
CA ASP A 38 -9.21 -10.08 -0.25
C ASP A 38 -9.21 -9.76 -1.75
N TYR A 39 -8.42 -10.51 -2.54
CA TYR A 39 -8.32 -10.31 -3.98
C TYR A 39 -9.45 -10.99 -4.78
N CYS A 40 -10.45 -11.56 -4.10
CA CYS A 40 -11.63 -12.22 -4.67
C CYS A 40 -11.27 -13.33 -5.66
N GLY A 41 -10.33 -14.20 -5.27
CA GLY A 41 -9.85 -15.32 -6.09
C GLY A 41 -8.87 -14.93 -7.21
N ARG A 42 -8.47 -13.66 -7.30
CA ARG A 42 -7.41 -13.23 -8.21
C ARG A 42 -6.01 -13.49 -7.61
N PRO A 43 -4.97 -13.64 -8.44
CA PRO A 43 -3.60 -13.75 -7.96
C PRO A 43 -3.25 -12.65 -6.97
N ASP A 44 -2.74 -13.05 -5.81
CA ASP A 44 -2.34 -12.19 -4.71
C ASP A 44 -0.81 -12.17 -4.51
N ASP A 45 -0.05 -12.69 -5.48
CA ASP A 45 1.40 -12.70 -5.39
C ASP A 45 2.00 -11.27 -5.41
N ALA A 46 3.23 -11.16 -4.91
CA ALA A 46 3.95 -9.90 -4.76
C ALA A 46 4.07 -9.13 -6.09
N HIS A 47 4.30 -9.84 -7.20
CA HIS A 47 4.51 -9.25 -8.51
C HIS A 47 3.20 -8.70 -9.09
N SER A 48 2.13 -9.50 -9.09
CA SER A 48 0.82 -9.09 -9.60
C SER A 48 0.19 -7.92 -8.81
N THR A 49 0.53 -7.82 -7.53
CA THR A 49 -0.09 -6.85 -6.60
C THR A 49 0.79 -5.67 -6.23
N HIS A 50 2.00 -5.59 -6.78
CA HIS A 50 2.99 -4.55 -6.45
C HIS A 50 3.19 -4.38 -4.93
N ARG A 51 3.40 -5.51 -4.26
CA ARG A 51 3.76 -5.56 -2.83
C ARG A 51 5.17 -6.13 -2.70
N LEU A 52 5.93 -5.58 -1.77
CA LEU A 52 7.19 -6.15 -1.32
C LEU A 52 7.03 -6.67 0.11
N SER A 53 8.02 -7.41 0.60
CA SER A 53 8.01 -7.95 1.96
C SER A 53 9.42 -7.96 2.52
N ASP A 54 9.53 -7.63 3.79
CA ASP A 54 10.74 -7.75 4.59
C ASP A 54 10.40 -8.32 5.98
N SER A 55 11.34 -8.24 6.93
CA SER A 55 11.13 -8.70 8.30
C SER A 55 10.06 -7.92 9.08
N CYS A 56 9.67 -6.72 8.62
CA CYS A 56 8.65 -5.87 9.24
C CYS A 56 7.25 -6.11 8.67
N GLY A 57 7.15 -6.66 7.45
CA GLY A 57 5.91 -7.13 6.87
C GLY A 57 5.77 -6.80 5.39
N ARG A 58 4.54 -6.87 4.87
CA ARG A 58 4.23 -6.48 3.49
C ARG A 58 4.14 -4.96 3.38
N TYR A 59 4.66 -4.38 2.31
CA TYR A 59 4.58 -2.95 2.04
C TYR A 59 4.36 -2.66 0.56
N VAL A 60 3.89 -1.45 0.26
CA VAL A 60 3.65 -1.01 -1.13
C VAL A 60 4.98 -0.89 -1.87
N CYS A 61 5.09 -1.54 -3.02
CA CYS A 61 6.25 -1.44 -3.89
C CYS A 61 6.33 -0.04 -4.52
N TRP A 62 7.47 0.63 -4.37
CA TRP A 62 7.73 1.91 -5.00
C TRP A 62 9.24 2.06 -5.27
N THR A 63 9.61 2.57 -6.45
CA THR A 63 11.00 2.62 -6.90
C THR A 63 11.76 3.86 -6.43
N GLU A 64 11.05 4.95 -6.13
CA GLU A 64 11.68 6.19 -5.68
C GLU A 64 11.68 6.33 -4.15
N PRO A 65 12.67 7.02 -3.56
CA PRO A 65 12.61 7.42 -2.17
C PRO A 65 11.34 8.24 -1.84
N LEU A 66 10.71 7.90 -0.72
CA LEU A 66 9.52 8.58 -0.19
C LEU A 66 9.92 9.48 0.98
N GLN A 67 10.53 10.62 0.69
CA GLN A 67 11.16 11.51 1.67
C GLN A 67 10.19 12.22 2.64
N THR A 68 8.88 12.07 2.45
CA THR A 68 7.88 12.68 3.35
C THR A 68 6.73 11.72 3.59
N LEU A 69 6.16 11.78 4.80
CA LEU A 69 4.92 11.07 5.15
C LEU A 69 3.79 11.39 4.15
N ARG A 70 3.69 12.63 3.67
CA ARG A 70 2.69 13.02 2.66
C ARG A 70 2.87 12.26 1.35
N LYS A 71 4.09 12.17 0.82
CA LYS A 71 4.39 11.41 -0.42
C LYS A 71 4.07 9.92 -0.22
N ALA A 72 4.43 9.35 0.94
CA ALA A 72 4.12 7.97 1.25
C ALA A 72 2.61 7.68 1.31
N LYS A 73 1.82 8.57 1.94
CA LYS A 73 0.35 8.46 1.95
C LYS A 73 -0.26 8.57 0.55
N GLN A 74 0.27 9.43 -0.32
CA GLN A 74 -0.19 9.56 -1.71
C GLN A 74 0.09 8.31 -2.55
N VAL A 75 1.26 7.70 -2.37
CA VAL A 75 1.61 6.43 -3.02
C VAL A 75 0.72 5.30 -2.52
N ALA A 76 0.52 5.19 -1.20
CA ALA A 76 -0.39 4.20 -0.63
C ALA A 76 -1.82 4.36 -1.14
N ALA A 77 -2.34 5.58 -1.20
CA ALA A 77 -3.65 5.88 -1.79
C ALA A 77 -3.75 5.46 -3.26
N THR A 78 -2.73 5.77 -4.07
CA THR A 78 -2.67 5.35 -5.47
C THR A 78 -2.71 3.82 -5.60
N TRP A 79 -1.95 3.13 -4.77
CA TRP A 79 -1.94 1.67 -4.73
C TRP A 79 -3.29 1.08 -4.32
N CYS A 80 -4.00 1.67 -3.35
CA CYS A 80 -5.36 1.24 -2.97
C CYS A 80 -6.35 1.35 -4.12
N GLU A 81 -6.33 2.47 -4.86
CA GLU A 81 -7.23 2.69 -6.01
C GLU A 81 -6.94 1.70 -7.15
N LYS A 82 -5.67 1.39 -7.38
CA LYS A 82 -5.26 0.36 -8.36
C LYS A 82 -5.66 -1.05 -7.90
N THR A 83 -5.47 -1.34 -6.62
CA THR A 83 -5.90 -2.61 -6.01
C THR A 83 -7.40 -2.80 -6.15
N GLU A 84 -8.20 -1.77 -5.93
CA GLU A 84 -9.64 -1.83 -6.17
C GLU A 84 -9.99 -2.12 -7.64
N GLN A 85 -9.33 -1.44 -8.59
CA GLN A 85 -9.55 -1.70 -10.02
C GLN A 85 -9.17 -3.14 -10.39
N TYR A 86 -8.10 -3.67 -9.79
CA TYR A 86 -7.68 -5.04 -9.96
C TYR A 86 -8.72 -6.02 -9.39
N ILE A 87 -9.19 -5.81 -8.16
CA ILE A 87 -10.23 -6.65 -7.53
C ILE A 87 -11.49 -6.67 -8.40
N ARG A 88 -12.04 -5.49 -8.71
CA ARG A 88 -13.33 -5.37 -9.41
C ARG A 88 -13.27 -5.85 -10.86
N TYR A 89 -12.22 -5.51 -11.58
CA TYR A 89 -12.20 -5.60 -13.04
C TYR A 89 -11.03 -6.44 -13.59
N GLY A 90 -10.13 -6.92 -12.74
CA GLY A 90 -8.92 -7.64 -13.16
C GLY A 90 -7.89 -6.76 -13.86
N LYS A 91 -7.98 -5.44 -13.70
CA LYS A 91 -7.08 -4.49 -14.33
C LYS A 91 -5.70 -4.55 -13.67
N LYS A 92 -4.66 -4.77 -14.46
CA LYS A 92 -3.26 -4.78 -14.00
C LYS A 92 -2.83 -3.38 -13.53
N PHE A 93 -1.82 -3.34 -12.65
CA PHE A 93 -1.32 -2.13 -12.00
C PHE A 93 -0.63 -1.16 -12.98
#